data_AF-G4RJJ6-F1
#
_entry.id   AF-G4RJJ6-F1
#
_cell.length_a   1.000
_cell.length_b   1.000
_cell.length_c   1.000
_cell.angle_alpha   90.00
_cell.angle_beta   90.00
_cell.angle_gamma   90.00
#
_symmetry.space_group_name_H-M   'P 1'
#
loop_
_entity.id
_entity.type
_entity.pdbx_description
1 polymer ?
#
loop_
_entity_poly.entity_id
_entity_poly.type
_entity_poly.pdbx_seq_one_letter_code
_entity_poly.pdbx_strand_id
1 'polypeptide(L)'
;MDYRLSEEIAKRAREGDLILRTAGANVNGLRSYLSGLDVEEVLYLPHTDCAALKLVYSAIVEGRPVDPAVEEALVSLYRGREFSTMEELERIHVELQTSILKSLFPRAKVSVEIIDVSKVKPLQRKSVYHLLKPSSRYDQEVLGAYIIQAPKREDVEADIKIAESLGLRPGRSEI
;
A
#
# COMPACT_ATOMS: atom_id res chain seq x y z
N MET A 1 1.18 -0.10 -3.53
CA MET A 1 0.83 -0.51 -4.91
C MET A 1 1.61 0.21 -6.02
N ASP A 2 2.41 1.24 -5.72
CA ASP A 2 3.06 2.11 -6.71
C ASP A 2 4.02 1.36 -7.65
N TYR A 3 3.94 1.63 -8.95
CA TYR A 3 4.72 0.95 -9.98
C TYR A 3 6.24 1.14 -9.85
N ARG A 4 6.68 2.26 -9.26
CA ARG A 4 8.10 2.59 -9.06
C ARG A 4 8.79 1.58 -8.16
N LEU A 5 8.02 0.94 -7.26
CA LEU A 5 8.56 -0.01 -6.28
C LEU A 5 8.72 -1.44 -6.83
N SER A 6 8.21 -1.74 -8.02
CA SER A 6 8.09 -3.13 -8.47
C SER A 6 9.44 -3.84 -8.59
N GLU A 7 10.49 -3.18 -9.10
CA GLU A 7 11.84 -3.75 -9.12
C GLU A 7 12.42 -3.93 -7.70
N GLU A 8 12.26 -2.94 -6.82
CA GLU A 8 12.84 -2.98 -5.47
C GLU A 8 12.22 -4.10 -4.62
N ILE A 9 10.91 -4.26 -4.71
CA ILE A 9 10.21 -5.36 -4.03
C ILE A 9 10.62 -6.71 -4.62
N ALA A 10 10.74 -6.83 -5.95
CA ALA A 10 11.17 -8.07 -6.59
C ALA A 10 12.58 -8.52 -6.15
N LYS A 11 13.52 -7.58 -6.01
CA LYS A 11 14.90 -7.87 -5.58
C LYS A 11 15.00 -8.30 -4.13
N ARG A 12 14.11 -7.79 -3.27
CA ARG A 12 14.12 -8.06 -1.81
C ARG A 12 13.34 -9.32 -1.43
N ALA A 13 12.32 -9.67 -2.21
CA ALA A 13 11.48 -10.82 -1.94
C ALA A 13 12.26 -12.14 -2.11
N ARG A 14 12.24 -12.97 -1.07
CA ARG A 14 12.82 -14.32 -1.06
C ARG A 14 11.74 -15.37 -1.30
N GLU A 15 12.16 -16.61 -1.52
CA GLU A 15 11.24 -17.75 -1.49
C GLU A 15 10.59 -17.85 -0.11
N GLY A 16 9.28 -18.12 -0.06
CA GLY A 16 8.51 -18.17 1.19
C GLY A 16 7.94 -16.83 1.68
N ASP A 17 8.49 -15.69 1.25
CA ASP A 17 7.97 -14.38 1.67
C ASP A 17 6.54 -14.14 1.17
N LEU A 18 5.67 -13.59 2.03
CA LEU A 18 4.36 -13.09 1.64
C LEU A 18 4.48 -11.59 1.37
N ILE A 19 4.17 -11.17 0.14
CA ILE A 19 4.19 -9.76 -0.24
C ILE A 19 2.76 -9.24 -0.22
N LEU A 20 2.52 -8.16 0.51
CA LEU A 20 1.23 -7.46 0.54
C LEU A 20 1.44 -6.04 0.05
N ARG A 21 0.60 -5.59 -0.89
CA ARG A 21 0.71 -4.26 -1.50
C ARG A 21 -0.66 -3.63 -1.62
N THR A 22 -0.86 -2.56 -0.87
CA THR A 22 -2.06 -1.72 -0.87
C THR A 22 -1.69 -0.28 -1.24
N ALA A 23 -2.69 0.55 -1.54
CA ALA A 23 -2.63 1.99 -1.60
C ALA A 23 -2.17 2.54 -0.24
N GLY A 24 -1.08 3.29 -0.26
CA GLY A 24 -0.47 3.82 0.96
C GLY A 24 0.08 2.75 1.91
N ALA A 25 0.27 1.50 1.48
CA ALA A 25 0.65 0.40 2.39
C ALA A 25 -0.29 0.31 3.62
N ASN A 26 -1.55 0.71 3.46
CA ASN A 26 -2.56 0.65 4.50
C ASN A 26 -2.81 -0.81 4.91
N VAL A 27 -2.62 -1.12 6.19
CA VAL A 27 -2.79 -2.48 6.72
C VAL A 27 -4.20 -2.73 7.23
N ASN A 28 -5.04 -1.68 7.33
CA ASN A 28 -6.36 -1.78 7.93
C ASN A 28 -7.28 -2.75 7.18
N GLY A 29 -7.31 -2.66 5.85
CA GLY A 29 -8.09 -3.57 4.99
C GLY A 29 -7.65 -5.03 5.08
N LEU A 30 -6.41 -5.29 5.51
CA LEU A 30 -5.83 -6.63 5.58
C LEU A 30 -5.84 -7.22 7.00
N ARG A 31 -6.41 -6.52 8.00
CA ARG A 31 -6.33 -6.91 9.42
C ARG A 31 -6.77 -8.35 9.69
N SER A 32 -7.90 -8.77 9.12
CA SER A 32 -8.46 -10.12 9.33
C SER A 32 -7.55 -11.23 8.79
N TYR A 33 -6.85 -10.98 7.69
CA TYR A 33 -5.88 -11.92 7.16
C TYR A 33 -4.59 -11.92 7.99
N LEU A 34 -4.07 -10.72 8.30
CA LEU A 34 -2.83 -10.55 9.05
C LEU A 34 -2.90 -11.18 10.45
N SER A 35 -4.04 -11.07 11.14
CA SER A 35 -4.21 -11.65 12.48
C SER A 35 -4.16 -13.18 12.51
N GLY A 36 -4.36 -13.85 11.36
CA GLY A 36 -4.27 -15.30 11.23
C GLY A 36 -2.88 -15.82 10.86
N LEU A 37 -1.91 -14.92 10.64
CA LEU A 37 -0.56 -15.31 10.26
C LEU A 37 0.35 -15.47 11.49
N ASP A 38 1.16 -16.52 11.48
CA ASP A 38 2.29 -16.68 12.39
C ASP A 38 3.58 -16.41 11.62
N VAL A 39 4.22 -15.28 11.90
CA VAL A 39 5.43 -14.81 11.20
C VAL A 39 6.49 -14.35 12.18
N GLU A 40 7.75 -14.58 11.84
CA GLU A 40 8.89 -14.17 12.67
C GLU A 40 9.30 -12.71 12.42
N GLU A 41 9.11 -12.22 11.19
CA GLU A 41 9.53 -10.88 10.76
C GLU A 41 8.47 -10.23 9.87
N VAL A 42 8.26 -8.93 10.08
CA VAL A 42 7.45 -8.06 9.22
C VAL A 42 8.31 -6.88 8.79
N LEU A 43 8.50 -6.74 7.48
CA LEU A 43 9.17 -5.59 6.89
C LEU A 43 8.13 -4.64 6.28
N TYR A 44 7.90 -3.51 6.94
CA TYR A 44 6.98 -2.46 6.48
C TYR A 44 7.72 -1.46 5.57
N LEU A 45 7.28 -1.36 4.32
CA LEU A 45 7.94 -0.58 3.26
C LEU A 45 7.03 0.53 2.70
N PRO A 46 6.71 1.57 3.48
CA PRO A 46 6.07 2.77 2.96
C PRO A 46 7.02 3.52 2.03
N HIS A 47 6.50 4.46 1.23
CA HIS A 47 7.32 5.23 0.30
C HIS A 47 6.94 6.71 0.27
N THR A 48 7.91 7.56 -0.06
CA THR A 48 7.67 9.00 -0.27
C THR A 48 6.85 9.25 -1.52
N ASP A 49 6.22 10.43 -1.61
CA ASP A 49 5.45 10.84 -2.79
C ASP A 49 4.29 9.87 -3.11
N CYS A 50 3.60 9.44 -2.05
CA CYS A 50 2.52 8.45 -2.15
C CYS A 50 1.21 9.08 -2.63
N ALA A 51 0.70 8.60 -3.78
CA ALA A 51 -0.57 9.07 -4.33
C ALA A 51 -1.77 8.88 -3.37
N ALA A 52 -1.76 7.78 -2.59
CA ALA A 52 -2.83 7.52 -1.61
C ALA A 52 -2.83 8.55 -0.46
N LEU A 53 -1.64 8.96 0.01
CA LEU A 53 -1.55 9.99 1.04
C LEU A 53 -1.86 11.38 0.48
N LYS A 54 -1.52 11.67 -0.79
CA LYS A 54 -1.99 12.89 -1.45
C LYS A 54 -3.51 12.96 -1.54
N LEU A 55 -4.17 11.82 -1.79
CA LEU A 55 -5.62 11.72 -1.77
C LEU A 55 -6.16 12.04 -0.36
N VAL A 56 -5.61 11.43 0.69
CA VAL A 56 -5.97 11.72 2.09
C VAL A 56 -5.80 13.21 2.40
N TYR A 57 -4.65 13.79 2.05
CA TYR A 57 -4.37 15.21 2.24
C TYR A 57 -5.41 16.08 1.53
N SER A 58 -5.70 15.80 0.27
CA SER A 58 -6.70 16.56 -0.50
C SER A 58 -8.11 16.44 0.08
N ALA A 59 -8.47 15.30 0.66
CA ALA A 59 -9.78 15.08 1.27
C ALA A 59 -9.93 15.84 2.60
N ILE A 60 -8.87 15.86 3.41
CA ILE A 60 -8.91 16.43 4.77
C ILE A 60 -8.59 17.92 4.77
N VAL A 61 -7.53 18.33 4.09
CA VAL A 61 -7.02 19.71 4.12
C VAL A 61 -7.71 20.57 3.07
N GLU A 62 -7.93 20.03 1.88
CA GLU A 62 -8.56 20.78 0.76
C GLU A 62 -10.07 20.55 0.66
N GLY A 63 -10.63 19.62 1.45
CA GLY A 63 -12.05 19.32 1.46
C GLY A 63 -12.58 18.67 0.18
N ARG A 64 -11.71 18.04 -0.63
CA ARG A 64 -12.15 17.38 -1.87
C ARG A 64 -12.98 16.13 -1.56
N PRO A 65 -14.08 15.89 -2.29
CA PRO A 65 -14.85 14.67 -2.12
C PRO A 65 -14.04 13.45 -2.57
N VAL A 66 -14.26 12.33 -1.88
CA VAL A 66 -13.69 11.03 -2.21
C VAL A 66 -14.80 9.97 -2.21
N ASP A 67 -14.57 8.84 -2.88
CA ASP A 67 -15.51 7.73 -2.86
C ASP A 67 -15.75 7.24 -1.42
N PRO A 68 -16.99 6.91 -1.01
CA PRO A 68 -17.30 6.49 0.36
C PRO A 68 -16.51 5.29 0.87
N ALA A 69 -16.19 4.31 0.01
CA ALA A 69 -15.40 3.16 0.42
C ALA A 69 -13.92 3.54 0.64
N VAL A 70 -13.40 4.50 -0.13
CA VAL A 70 -12.06 5.06 0.08
C VAL A 70 -12.02 5.91 1.35
N GLU A 71 -13.08 6.68 1.60
CA GLU A 71 -13.26 7.43 2.83
C GLU A 71 -13.19 6.51 4.05
N GLU A 72 -14.01 5.47 4.07
CA GLU A 72 -14.07 4.50 5.18
C GLU A 72 -12.74 3.76 5.36
N ALA A 73 -12.17 3.20 4.30
CA ALA A 73 -11.01 2.32 4.40
C ALA A 73 -9.68 3.06 4.65
N LEU A 74 -9.54 4.30 4.18
CA LEU A 74 -8.27 5.04 4.17
C LEU A 74 -8.36 6.42 4.83
N VAL A 75 -9.26 7.30 4.39
CA VAL A 75 -9.24 8.73 4.82
C VAL A 75 -9.65 8.88 6.29
N SER A 76 -10.67 8.15 6.73
CA SER A 76 -11.23 8.20 8.08
C SER A 76 -10.18 7.98 9.18
N LEU A 77 -9.14 7.19 8.89
CA LEU A 77 -8.02 6.88 9.80
C LEU A 77 -7.24 8.13 10.25
N TYR A 78 -7.34 9.21 9.47
CA TYR A 78 -6.63 10.47 9.70
C TYR A 78 -7.57 11.61 10.08
N ARG A 79 -8.89 11.43 10.04
CA ARG A 79 -9.83 12.47 10.50
C ARG A 79 -9.66 12.69 12.00
N GLY A 80 -9.66 13.97 12.40
CA GLY A 80 -9.40 14.39 13.78
C GLY A 80 -7.92 14.37 14.18
N ARG A 81 -7.00 14.04 13.26
CA ARG A 81 -5.57 14.27 13.46
C ARG A 81 -5.17 15.62 12.90
N GLU A 82 -4.27 16.31 13.58
CA GLU A 82 -3.74 17.59 13.13
C GLU A 82 -2.50 17.37 12.25
N PHE A 83 -2.55 17.89 11.03
CA PHE A 83 -1.41 18.01 10.12
C PHE A 83 -1.71 19.11 9.10
N SER A 84 -0.66 19.77 8.63
CA SER A 84 -0.70 20.90 7.72
C SER A 84 0.18 20.68 6.49
N THR A 85 1.08 19.69 6.52
CA THR A 85 1.95 19.35 5.39
C THR A 85 1.86 17.87 5.01
N MET A 86 2.34 17.54 3.81
CA MET A 86 2.46 16.15 3.36
C MET A 86 3.44 15.37 4.21
N GLU A 87 4.55 15.97 4.64
CA GLU A 87 5.56 15.33 5.48
C GLU A 87 5.00 14.97 6.86
N GLU A 88 4.16 15.83 7.46
CA GLU A 88 3.48 15.54 8.71
C GLU A 88 2.51 14.37 8.56
N LEU A 89 1.73 14.35 7.48
CA LEU A 89 0.83 13.24 7.17
C LEU A 89 1.58 11.93 6.93
N GLU A 90 2.69 11.96 6.19
CA GLU A 90 3.54 10.78 5.95
C GLU A 90 4.11 10.23 7.27
N ARG A 91 4.56 11.09 8.18
CA ARG A 91 5.03 10.67 9.51
C ARG A 91 3.91 10.02 10.34
N ILE A 92 2.75 10.69 10.44
CA ILE A 92 1.57 10.17 11.16
C ILE A 92 1.13 8.82 10.58
N HIS A 93 1.15 8.70 9.26
CA HIS A 93 0.83 7.48 8.55
C HIS A 93 1.77 6.33 8.95
N VAL A 94 3.08 6.56 8.91
CA VAL A 94 4.07 5.53 9.30
C VAL A 94 3.88 5.11 10.76
N GLU A 95 3.71 6.06 11.67
CA GLU A 95 3.47 5.79 13.09
C GLU A 95 2.21 4.95 13.32
N LEU A 96 1.10 5.33 12.67
CA LEU A 96 -0.18 4.64 12.79
C LEU A 96 -0.08 3.19 12.28
N GLN A 97 0.40 3.00 11.05
CA GLN A 97 0.45 1.67 10.43
C GLN A 97 1.43 0.75 11.18
N THR A 98 2.57 1.28 11.63
CA THR A 98 3.55 0.54 12.44
C THR A 98 2.95 0.11 13.78
N SER A 99 2.19 0.97 14.44
CA SER A 99 1.49 0.62 15.69
C SER A 99 0.52 -0.53 15.48
N ILE A 100 -0.26 -0.50 14.38
CA ILE A 100 -1.18 -1.58 14.03
C ILE A 100 -0.43 -2.89 13.78
N LEU A 101 0.65 -2.87 13.00
CA LEU A 101 1.47 -4.05 12.72
C LEU A 101 2.06 -4.65 14.00
N LYS A 102 2.61 -3.82 14.89
CA LYS A 102 3.13 -4.29 16.20
C LYS A 102 2.05 -4.91 17.08
N SER A 103 0.82 -4.39 17.01
CA SER A 103 -0.31 -4.99 17.72
C SER A 103 -0.77 -6.31 17.12
N LEU A 104 -0.71 -6.46 15.79
CA LEU A 104 -1.08 -7.70 15.09
C LEU A 104 -0.02 -8.79 15.28
N PHE A 105 1.26 -8.40 15.37
CA PHE A 105 2.39 -9.31 15.45
C PHE A 105 3.27 -9.02 16.69
N PRO A 106 2.75 -9.25 17.92
CA PRO A 106 3.44 -8.87 19.15
C PRO A 106 4.75 -9.63 19.40
N ARG A 107 4.95 -10.78 18.75
CA ARG A 107 6.15 -11.61 18.86
C ARG A 107 7.11 -11.47 17.68
N ALA A 108 6.65 -10.88 16.57
CA ALA A 108 7.47 -10.74 15.38
C ALA A 108 8.38 -9.51 15.48
N LYS A 109 9.52 -9.56 14.80
CA LYS A 109 10.33 -8.38 14.55
C LYS A 109 9.65 -7.51 13.50
N VAL A 110 9.09 -6.37 13.91
CA VAL A 110 8.51 -5.38 12.99
C VAL A 110 9.56 -4.30 12.67
N SER A 111 10.02 -4.25 11.43
CA SER A 111 10.99 -3.28 10.92
C SER A 111 10.33 -2.35 9.91
N VAL A 112 10.72 -1.08 9.90
CA VAL A 112 10.16 -0.04 9.03
C VAL A 112 11.29 0.57 8.22
N GLU A 113 11.13 0.64 6.91
CA GLU A 113 12.06 1.31 6.00
C GLU A 113 11.28 2.14 4.99
N ILE A 114 11.44 3.46 5.03
CA ILE A 114 10.79 4.36 4.08
C ILE A 114 11.60 4.35 2.77
N ILE A 115 10.97 3.94 1.68
CA ILE A 115 11.58 3.97 0.36
C ILE A 115 11.44 5.37 -0.24
N ASP A 116 12.57 6.03 -0.49
CA ASP A 116 12.62 7.27 -1.22
C ASP A 116 12.50 7.01 -2.72
N VAL A 117 11.32 7.24 -3.29
CA VAL A 117 11.06 6.94 -4.72
C VAL A 117 11.89 7.78 -5.67
N SER A 118 12.46 8.90 -5.23
CA SER A 118 13.37 9.72 -6.05
C SER A 118 14.73 9.04 -6.29
N LYS A 119 15.09 8.08 -5.43
CA LYS A 119 16.35 7.32 -5.50
C LYS A 119 16.19 5.95 -6.18
N VAL A 120 14.96 5.55 -6.49
CA VAL A 120 14.69 4.26 -7.13
C VAL A 120 14.95 4.36 -8.64
N LYS A 121 15.45 3.27 -9.23
CA LYS A 121 15.69 3.19 -10.68
C LYS A 121 14.38 3.49 -11.44
N PRO A 122 14.40 4.41 -12.42
CA PRO A 122 13.21 4.72 -13.21
C PRO A 122 12.69 3.49 -13.96
N LEU A 123 11.37 3.28 -13.92
CA LEU A 123 10.66 2.29 -14.70
C LEU A 123 9.67 2.98 -15.63
N GLN A 124 9.46 2.41 -16.82
CA GLN A 124 8.40 2.87 -17.70
C GLN A 124 7.05 2.53 -17.06
N ARG A 125 6.25 3.57 -16.80
CA ARG A 125 4.89 3.42 -16.25
C ARG A 125 4.00 2.71 -17.26
N LYS A 126 3.39 1.61 -16.85
CA LYS A 126 2.24 0.98 -17.52
C LYS A 126 0.96 1.49 -16.88
N SER A 127 0.01 1.97 -17.68
CA SER A 127 -1.29 2.47 -17.20
C SER A 127 -2.28 1.33 -16.90
N VAL A 128 -1.80 0.33 -16.16
CA VAL A 128 -2.58 -0.82 -15.71
C VAL A 128 -2.31 -1.12 -14.24
N TYR A 129 -3.26 -1.75 -13.58
CA TYR A 129 -3.08 -2.36 -12.27
C TYR A 129 -3.29 -3.88 -12.34
N HIS A 130 -2.47 -4.63 -11.61
CA HIS A 130 -2.60 -6.07 -11.45
C HIS A 130 -3.09 -6.42 -10.05
N LEU A 131 -3.94 -7.44 -9.95
CA LEU A 131 -4.35 -8.05 -8.69
C LEU A 131 -3.65 -9.38 -8.53
N LEU A 132 -2.76 -9.51 -7.55
CA LEU A 132 -1.94 -10.70 -7.35
C LEU A 132 -2.19 -11.31 -5.97
N LYS A 133 -2.01 -12.63 -5.85
CA LYS A 133 -2.00 -13.30 -4.53
C LYS A 133 -0.69 -13.03 -3.76
N PRO A 134 -0.64 -13.15 -2.42
CA PRO A 134 0.53 -12.77 -1.63
C PRO A 134 1.82 -13.54 -1.96
N SER A 135 1.69 -14.77 -2.45
CA SER A 135 2.81 -15.63 -2.85
C SER A 135 3.33 -15.33 -4.26
N SER A 136 2.67 -14.47 -5.03
CA SER A 136 3.07 -14.19 -6.41
C SER A 136 4.35 -13.38 -6.47
N ARG A 137 5.08 -13.58 -7.56
CA ARG A 137 6.35 -12.92 -7.89
C ARG A 137 6.22 -12.23 -9.23
N TYR A 138 7.12 -11.29 -9.49
CA TYR A 138 6.98 -10.39 -10.64
C TYR A 138 7.78 -10.90 -11.83
N ASP A 139 7.09 -10.99 -12.96
CA ASP A 139 7.68 -11.17 -14.28
C ASP A 139 7.78 -9.81 -15.01
N GLN A 140 8.27 -9.84 -16.25
CA GLN A 140 8.39 -8.64 -17.08
C GLN A 140 7.04 -8.00 -17.43
N GLU A 141 5.94 -8.76 -17.39
CA GLU A 141 4.59 -8.24 -17.64
C GLU A 141 4.16 -7.33 -16.48
N VAL A 142 4.47 -7.75 -15.25
CA VAL A 142 4.08 -7.06 -14.01
C VAL A 142 4.97 -5.85 -13.70
N LEU A 143 6.25 -5.87 -14.08
CA LEU A 143 7.15 -4.73 -13.84
C LEU A 143 6.66 -3.44 -14.54
N GLY A 144 6.71 -2.32 -13.81
CA GLY A 144 6.25 -1.01 -14.30
C GLY A 144 4.72 -0.79 -14.25
N ALA A 145 3.94 -1.80 -13.86
CA ALA A 145 2.52 -1.66 -13.55
C ALA A 145 2.28 -1.38 -12.06
N TYR A 146 1.10 -0.87 -11.73
CA TYR A 146 0.63 -0.81 -10.35
C TYR A 146 0.24 -2.21 -9.91
N ILE A 147 0.55 -2.57 -8.67
CA ILE A 147 0.34 -3.93 -8.16
C ILE A 147 -0.38 -3.83 -6.82
N ILE A 148 -1.59 -4.38 -6.80
CA ILE A 148 -2.35 -4.62 -5.58
C ILE A 148 -2.18 -6.10 -5.28
N GLN A 149 -1.64 -6.42 -4.10
CA GLN A 149 -1.31 -7.79 -3.74
C GLN A 149 -1.89 -8.11 -2.36
N ALA A 150 -2.84 -9.03 -2.35
CA ALA A 150 -3.71 -9.30 -1.21
C ALA A 150 -4.23 -10.75 -1.27
N PRO A 151 -4.70 -11.33 -0.16
CA PRO A 151 -5.21 -12.70 -0.14
C PRO A 151 -6.54 -12.85 -0.91
N LYS A 152 -7.40 -11.83 -0.88
CA LYS A 152 -8.68 -11.80 -1.58
C LYS A 152 -9.00 -10.40 -2.09
N ARG A 153 -9.88 -10.32 -3.09
CA ARG A 153 -10.28 -9.05 -3.71
C ARG A 153 -11.06 -8.15 -2.76
N GLU A 154 -11.89 -8.73 -1.90
CA GLU A 154 -12.76 -7.99 -0.97
C GLU A 154 -11.95 -7.17 0.04
N ASP A 155 -10.72 -7.62 0.36
CA ASP A 155 -9.84 -6.92 1.30
C ASP A 155 -9.20 -5.64 0.70
N VAL A 156 -9.36 -5.41 -0.60
CA VAL A 156 -8.70 -4.34 -1.37
C VAL A 156 -9.62 -3.59 -2.34
N GLU A 157 -10.94 -3.60 -2.08
CA GLU A 157 -11.90 -2.87 -2.93
C GLU A 157 -11.60 -1.36 -3.00
N ALA A 158 -11.22 -0.75 -1.88
CA ALA A 158 -10.84 0.66 -1.84
C ALA A 158 -9.59 0.93 -2.69
N ASP A 159 -8.60 0.04 -2.67
CA ASP A 159 -7.38 0.15 -3.47
C ASP A 159 -7.67 0.09 -4.97
N ILE A 160 -8.60 -0.78 -5.37
CA ILE A 160 -9.07 -0.89 -6.76
C ILE A 160 -9.70 0.42 -7.20
N LYS A 161 -10.60 0.99 -6.38
CA LYS A 161 -11.22 2.30 -6.67
C LYS A 161 -10.19 3.42 -6.77
N ILE A 162 -9.16 3.43 -5.90
CA ILE A 162 -8.05 4.38 -5.99
C ILE A 162 -7.32 4.19 -7.32
N ALA A 163 -6.98 2.95 -7.71
CA ALA A 163 -6.30 2.68 -8.98
C ALA A 163 -7.12 3.18 -10.18
N GLU A 164 -8.43 2.94 -10.20
CA GLU A 164 -9.34 3.41 -11.25
C GLU A 164 -9.44 4.94 -11.28
N SER A 165 -9.48 5.61 -10.13
CA SER A 165 -9.46 7.08 -10.04
C SER A 165 -8.17 7.70 -10.60
N LEU A 166 -7.07 6.94 -10.63
CA LEU A 166 -5.79 7.31 -11.24
C LEU A 166 -5.74 7.04 -12.76
N GLY A 167 -6.85 6.61 -13.35
CA GLY A 167 -6.97 6.28 -14.78
C GLY A 167 -6.29 4.97 -15.17
N LEU A 168 -6.10 4.06 -14.22
CA LEU A 168 -5.48 2.75 -14.48
C LEU A 168 -6.53 1.74 -14.94
N ARG A 169 -6.17 0.92 -15.92
CA ARG A 169 -7.03 -0.17 -16.41
C ARG A 169 -6.71 -1.48 -15.69
N PRO A 170 -7.67 -2.39 -15.51
CA PRO A 170 -7.37 -3.72 -14.98
C PRO A 170 -6.45 -4.48 -15.96
N GLY A 171 -5.47 -5.20 -15.40
CA GLY A 171 -4.63 -6.16 -16.10
C GLY A 171 -4.89 -7.59 -15.61
N ARG A 172 -3.82 -8.40 -15.47
CA ARG A 172 -3.84 -9.71 -14.80
C ARG A 172 -4.49 -9.66 -13.41
N SER A 173 -5.37 -10.62 -13.14
CA SER A 173 -6.02 -10.86 -11.84
C SER A 173 -5.81 -12.30 -11.41
N GLU A 174 -5.40 -12.51 -10.17
CA GLU A 174 -5.23 -13.82 -9.54
C GLU A 174 -6.10 -13.99 -8.29
N ILE A 175 -6.75 -12.91 -7.87
CA ILE A 175 -7.70 -12.80 -6.77
C ILE A 175 -8.96 -12.10 -7.24
#